data_AF-A0A4Q1KYG4-F1
#
_entry.id   AF-A0A4Q1KYG4-F1
#
_cell.length_a   1.000
_cell.length_b   1.000
_cell.length_c   1.000
_cell.angle_alpha   90.00
_cell.angle_beta   90.00
_cell.angle_gamma   90.00
#
_symmetry.space_group_name_H-M   'P 1'
#
loop_
_entity.id
_entity.type
_entity.pdbx_description
1 polymer ?
#
loop_
_entity_poly.entity_id
_entity_poly.type
_entity_poly.pdbx_seq_one_letter_code
_entity_poly.pdbx_strand_id
1 'polypeptide(L)'
;MYKKDLPKKTQLKRPDADGKLNLEEGNDWWVNGNGDPLTVDASKVDLNFIDPSKMVKGQKYLYQTLTASKDGRVYGRIWVEYKGNNQVAIMSETYDFNQDGSFWSKPLRNTANAIGRYFVGKGTHIKLTLEG
;
A
#
# COMPACT_ATOMS: atom_id res chain seq x y z
N MET A 1 29.64 13.25 30.74
CA MET A 1 29.17 13.17 29.33
C MET A 1 27.88 12.37 29.31
N TYR A 2 26.73 13.04 29.19
CA TYR A 2 25.43 12.35 29.12
C TYR A 2 25.23 11.81 27.70
N LYS A 3 25.20 10.49 27.55
CA LYS A 3 24.64 9.86 26.34
C LYS A 3 23.14 10.14 26.40
N LYS A 4 22.68 11.03 25.53
CA LYS A 4 21.25 11.30 25.35
C LYS A 4 20.68 10.04 24.70
N ASP A 5 20.08 9.17 25.50
CA ASP A 5 19.41 7.98 24.99
C ASP A 5 18.39 8.43 23.95
N LEU A 6 18.65 8.09 22.68
CA LEU A 6 17.68 8.23 21.61
C LEU A 6 16.42 7.48 22.05
N PRO A 7 15.22 8.09 21.93
CA PRO A 7 14.00 7.44 22.35
C PRO A 7 13.93 6.05 21.71
N LYS A 8 13.72 5.03 22.56
CA LYS A 8 13.55 3.63 22.20
C LYS A 8 12.59 3.59 21.00
N LYS A 9 13.09 3.18 19.83
CA LYS A 9 12.32 3.07 18.58
C LYS A 9 11.08 2.26 18.92
N THR A 10 9.92 2.92 19.08
CA THR A 10 8.64 2.23 19.28
C THR A 10 8.52 1.31 18.08
N GLN A 11 8.56 -0.01 18.30
CA GLN A 11 8.39 -0.97 17.21
C GLN A 11 6.99 -0.71 16.66
N LEU A 12 6.89 0.06 15.57
CA LEU A 12 5.64 0.20 14.84
C LEU A 12 5.21 -1.21 14.46
N LYS A 13 4.02 -1.59 14.93
CA LYS A 13 3.42 -2.86 14.54
C LYS A 13 3.28 -2.85 13.02
N ARG A 14 3.80 -3.88 12.37
CA ARG A 14 3.69 -4.06 10.92
C ARG A 14 2.21 -4.03 10.52
N PRO A 15 1.76 -3.10 9.68
CA PRO A 15 0.36 -2.99 9.31
C PRO A 15 -0.10 -4.17 8.47
N ASP A 16 0.82 -4.78 7.74
CA ASP A 16 0.60 -5.93 6.88
C ASP A 16 0.73 -7.28 7.61
N ALA A 17 0.85 -7.27 8.94
CA ALA A 17 1.03 -8.49 9.74
C ALA A 17 -0.16 -9.46 9.63
N ASP A 18 -1.35 -8.96 9.32
CA ASP A 18 -2.54 -9.77 9.06
C ASP A 18 -2.73 -10.09 7.57
N GLY A 19 -1.79 -9.69 6.71
CA GLY A 19 -1.84 -9.86 5.26
C GLY A 19 -2.87 -8.97 4.56
N LYS A 20 -3.46 -7.97 5.21
CA LYS A 20 -4.35 -7.00 4.56
C LYS A 20 -3.91 -5.60 4.93
N LEU A 21 -4.03 -4.67 3.99
CA LEU A 21 -3.78 -3.27 4.25
C LEU A 21 -5.09 -2.49 4.12
N ASN A 22 -5.41 -1.69 5.13
CA ASN A 22 -6.43 -0.67 5.04
C ASN A 22 -5.80 0.71 4.75
N LEU A 23 -6.66 1.68 4.46
CA LEU A 23 -6.17 3.00 4.04
C LEU A 23 -5.43 3.75 5.15
N GLU A 24 -5.91 3.64 6.39
CA GLU A 24 -5.29 4.32 7.53
C GLU A 24 -3.91 3.73 7.82
N GLU A 25 -3.80 2.41 7.79
CA GLU A 25 -2.54 1.67 7.92
C GLU A 25 -1.52 2.02 6.84
N GLY A 26 -1.96 2.09 5.58
CA GLY A 26 -1.09 2.48 4.47
C GLY A 26 -0.57 3.91 4.61
N ASN A 27 -1.44 4.84 5.01
CA ASN A 27 -1.06 6.23 5.26
C ASN A 27 -0.11 6.39 6.44
N ASP A 28 -0.37 5.69 7.55
CA ASP A 28 0.52 5.70 8.71
C ASP A 28 1.91 5.16 8.35
N TRP A 29 1.95 4.05 7.61
CA TRP A 29 3.22 3.47 7.17
C TRP A 29 3.97 4.36 6.17
N TRP A 30 3.29 5.12 5.32
CA TRP A 30 3.93 6.07 4.41
C TRP A 30 4.66 7.21 5.14
N VAL A 31 4.10 7.65 6.27
CA VAL A 31 4.70 8.69 7.11
C VAL A 31 5.78 8.12 8.03
N ASN A 32 5.51 6.97 8.68
CA ASN A 32 6.30 6.48 9.81
C ASN A 32 7.10 5.20 9.55
N GLY A 33 6.80 4.50 8.45
CA GLY A 33 7.41 3.23 8.07
C GLY A 33 8.83 3.35 7.52
N ASN A 34 9.39 4.56 7.40
CA ASN A 34 10.76 4.81 6.94
C ASN A 34 11.08 4.23 5.55
N GLY A 35 10.07 4.01 4.71
CA GLY A 35 10.22 3.37 3.38
C GLY A 35 10.34 1.85 3.41
N ASP A 36 10.16 1.21 4.56
CA ASP A 36 10.18 -0.24 4.67
C ASP A 36 9.06 -0.85 3.80
N PRO A 37 9.34 -1.89 3.02
CA PRO A 37 8.36 -2.49 2.10
C PRO A 37 7.22 -3.16 2.86
N LEU A 38 6.02 -3.21 2.28
CA LEU A 38 4.86 -3.94 2.78
C LEU A 38 4.56 -5.16 1.89
N THR A 39 4.03 -6.23 2.50
CA THR A 39 3.60 -7.45 1.82
C THR A 39 2.17 -7.79 2.21
N VAL A 40 1.26 -7.70 1.25
CA VAL A 40 -0.16 -8.00 1.44
C VAL A 40 -0.48 -9.34 0.78
N ASP A 41 -1.37 -10.10 1.40
CA ASP A 41 -1.92 -11.33 0.84
C ASP A 41 -2.93 -10.97 -0.27
N ALA A 42 -2.59 -11.31 -1.51
CA ALA A 42 -3.42 -11.03 -2.68
C ALA A 42 -4.82 -11.69 -2.58
N SER A 43 -4.95 -12.81 -1.86
CA SER A 43 -6.23 -13.48 -1.63
C SER A 43 -7.18 -12.68 -0.72
N LYS A 44 -6.67 -11.70 0.02
CA LYS A 44 -7.44 -10.81 0.91
C LYS A 44 -7.82 -9.47 0.27
N VAL A 45 -7.41 -9.26 -0.97
CA VAL A 45 -7.76 -8.08 -1.78
C VAL A 45 -8.96 -8.40 -2.66
N ASP A 46 -9.93 -7.49 -2.72
CA ASP A 46 -11.07 -7.61 -3.61
C ASP A 46 -10.65 -7.40 -5.08
N LEU A 47 -10.36 -8.52 -5.77
CA LEU A 47 -9.92 -8.60 -7.16
C LEU A 47 -11.00 -9.15 -8.11
N ASN A 48 -12.25 -9.25 -7.65
CA ASN A 48 -13.36 -9.89 -8.39
C ASN A 48 -13.70 -9.23 -9.73
N PHE A 49 -13.21 -8.01 -9.96
CA PHE A 49 -13.38 -7.28 -11.21
C PHE A 49 -12.38 -7.71 -12.31
N ILE A 50 -11.38 -8.52 -11.97
CA ILE A 50 -10.41 -9.07 -12.92
C ILE A 50 -11.00 -10.36 -13.50
N ASP A 51 -11.00 -10.44 -14.83
CA ASP A 51 -11.45 -11.61 -15.57
C ASP A 51 -10.25 -12.26 -16.29
N PRO A 52 -9.63 -13.30 -15.71
CA PRO A 52 -8.47 -13.98 -16.29
C PRO A 52 -8.75 -14.64 -17.64
N SER A 53 -10.01 -14.94 -17.97
CA SER A 53 -10.36 -15.62 -19.23
C SER A 53 -10.06 -14.78 -20.48
N LYS A 54 -9.94 -13.45 -20.31
CA LYS A 54 -9.61 -12.50 -21.37
C LYS A 54 -8.11 -12.17 -21.46
N MET A 55 -7.29 -12.78 -20.60
CA MET A 55 -5.89 -12.43 -20.45
C MET A 55 -4.97 -13.40 -21.20
N VAL A 56 -3.86 -12.87 -21.71
CA VAL A 56 -2.81 -13.64 -22.37
C VAL A 56 -1.68 -13.89 -21.36
N LYS A 57 -1.25 -15.15 -21.24
CA LYS A 57 -0.20 -15.54 -20.29
C LYS A 57 1.08 -14.72 -20.53
N GLY A 58 1.65 -14.18 -19.46
CA GLY A 58 2.85 -13.34 -19.47
C GLY A 58 2.60 -11.88 -19.86
N GLN A 59 1.38 -11.51 -20.24
CA GLN A 59 1.04 -10.11 -20.47
C GLN A 59 0.60 -9.40 -19.19
N LYS A 60 0.91 -8.09 -19.16
CA LYS A 60 0.60 -7.18 -18.06
C LYS A 60 -0.57 -6.28 -18.43
N TYR A 61 -1.48 -6.12 -17.48
CA TYR A 61 -2.69 -5.33 -17.63
C TYR A 61 -2.78 -4.33 -16.48
N LEU A 62 -3.09 -3.07 -16.79
CA LEU A 62 -3.29 -2.03 -15.80
C LEU A 62 -4.76 -1.96 -15.42
N TYR A 63 -5.07 -2.09 -14.13
CA TYR A 63 -6.42 -1.97 -13.60
C TYR A 63 -6.55 -0.78 -12.67
N GLN A 64 -7.68 -0.07 -12.77
CA GLN A 64 -8.09 0.96 -11.81
C GLN A 64 -8.96 0.32 -10.74
N THR A 65 -8.46 0.24 -9.51
CA THR A 65 -9.17 -0.39 -8.38
C THR A 65 -10.16 0.56 -7.70
N LEU A 66 -9.96 1.89 -7.79
CA LEU A 66 -10.73 2.90 -7.04
C LEU A 66 -12.25 2.74 -7.13
N THR A 67 -12.76 2.41 -8.31
CA THR A 67 -14.20 2.22 -8.57
C THR A 67 -14.59 0.76 -8.78
N ALA A 68 -13.62 -0.15 -8.83
CA ALA A 68 -13.82 -1.56 -9.20
C ALA A 68 -13.65 -2.52 -8.00
N SER A 69 -13.08 -2.05 -6.90
CA SER A 69 -12.73 -2.84 -5.72
C SER A 69 -13.19 -2.15 -4.43
N LYS A 70 -13.64 -2.93 -3.45
CA LYS A 70 -13.86 -2.44 -2.08
C LYS A 70 -12.58 -1.89 -1.45
N ASP A 71 -11.43 -2.44 -1.83
CA ASP A 71 -10.12 -2.01 -1.37
C ASP A 71 -9.50 -0.96 -2.31
N GLY A 72 -10.28 -0.40 -3.24
CA GLY A 72 -9.80 0.46 -4.31
C GLY A 72 -9.12 1.75 -3.85
N ARG A 73 -9.46 2.19 -2.63
CA ARG A 73 -8.80 3.30 -1.96
C ARG A 73 -7.37 2.94 -1.54
N VAL A 74 -7.10 1.71 -1.19
CA VAL A 74 -5.76 1.32 -0.74
C VAL A 74 -4.82 1.18 -1.95
N TYR A 75 -5.28 0.56 -3.02
CA TYR A 75 -4.38 0.12 -4.10
C TYR A 75 -4.37 1.01 -5.34
N GLY A 76 -5.33 1.92 -5.53
CA GLY A 76 -5.33 2.86 -6.65
C GLY A 76 -5.27 2.14 -8.00
N ARG A 77 -4.14 2.21 -8.70
CA ARG A 77 -3.91 1.43 -9.93
C ARG A 77 -2.93 0.29 -9.67
N ILE A 78 -3.22 -0.88 -10.22
CA ILE A 78 -2.36 -2.06 -10.09
C ILE A 78 -2.02 -2.65 -11.45
N TRP A 79 -0.79 -3.14 -11.60
CA TRP A 79 -0.41 -3.98 -12.73
C TRP A 79 -0.59 -5.44 -12.38
N VAL A 80 -1.27 -6.16 -13.26
CA VAL A 80 -1.61 -7.56 -13.09
C VAL A 80 -1.01 -8.34 -14.24
N GLU A 81 -0.21 -9.36 -13.92
CA GLU A 81 0.34 -10.29 -14.90
C GLU A 81 -0.40 -11.62 -14.83
N TYR A 82 -0.90 -12.11 -15.96
CA TYR A 82 -1.55 -13.42 -16.01
C TYR A 82 -0.51 -14.55 -16.05
N LYS A 83 -0.56 -15.46 -15.08
CA LYS A 83 0.37 -16.60 -14.96
C LYS A 83 -0.12 -17.87 -15.68
N GLY A 84 -1.38 -17.88 -16.14
CA GLY A 84 -2.04 -19.06 -16.68
C GLY A 84 -2.89 -19.77 -15.62
N ASN A 85 -3.68 -20.77 -16.02
CA ASN A 85 -4.51 -21.58 -15.11
C ASN A 85 -5.41 -20.74 -14.18
N ASN A 86 -5.98 -19.63 -14.68
CA ASN A 86 -6.78 -18.68 -13.89
C ASN A 86 -6.04 -18.03 -12.71
N GLN A 87 -4.70 -18.05 -12.73
CA GLN A 87 -3.86 -17.38 -11.73
C GLN A 87 -3.29 -16.07 -12.27
N VAL A 88 -3.35 -15.04 -11.44
CA VAL A 88 -2.76 -13.73 -11.72
C VAL A 88 -1.77 -13.36 -10.62
N ALA A 89 -0.72 -12.63 -10.97
CA ALA A 89 0.17 -12.01 -9.99
C ALA A 89 0.01 -10.49 -10.07
N ILE A 90 -0.08 -9.84 -8.92
CA ILE A 90 -0.03 -8.38 -8.87
C ILE A 90 1.43 -7.98 -8.74
N MET A 91 1.88 -7.15 -9.68
CA MET A 91 3.27 -6.73 -9.72
C MET A 91 3.57 -5.83 -8.52
N SER A 92 4.70 -6.07 -7.85
CA SER A 92 5.16 -5.20 -6.78
C SER A 92 5.60 -3.86 -7.36
N GLU A 93 4.75 -2.84 -7.28
CA GLU A 93 5.13 -1.49 -7.66
C GLU A 93 5.63 -0.71 -6.44
N THR A 94 6.48 0.27 -6.72
CA THR A 94 6.75 1.33 -5.77
C THR A 94 5.48 2.15 -5.65
N TYR A 95 4.75 1.94 -4.57
CA TYR A 95 3.59 2.71 -4.21
C TYR A 95 4.05 4.06 -3.68
N ASP A 96 3.87 5.10 -4.50
CA ASP A 96 3.98 6.47 -4.04
C ASP A 96 2.60 6.94 -3.59
N PHE A 97 2.43 7.17 -2.28
CA PHE A 97 1.24 7.85 -1.77
C PHE A 97 1.27 9.37 -2.10
N ASN A 98 2.29 9.90 -2.81
CA ASN A 98 2.15 11.21 -3.48
C ASN A 98 1.07 11.11 -4.55
N GLN A 99 -0.11 11.52 -4.12
CA GLN A 99 -1.30 11.53 -4.93
C GLN A 99 -1.70 13.00 -5.06
N ASP A 100 -1.46 13.59 -6.22
CA ASP A 100 -1.70 15.01 -6.54
C ASP A 100 -3.20 15.39 -6.61
N GLY A 101 -4.05 14.73 -5.82
CA GLY A 101 -5.50 14.89 -5.79
C GLY A 101 -6.04 15.16 -4.38
N SER A 102 -7.01 16.08 -4.31
CA SER A 102 -7.76 16.46 -3.09
C SER A 102 -8.29 15.28 -2.26
N PHE A 103 -8.55 14.14 -2.90
CA PHE A 103 -9.08 12.93 -2.26
C PHE A 103 -8.16 12.35 -1.16
N TRP A 104 -6.85 12.39 -1.38
CA TRP A 104 -5.83 11.79 -0.50
C TRP A 104 -5.27 12.74 0.53
N SER A 105 -5.43 14.04 0.28
CA SER A 105 -5.06 15.10 1.24
C SER A 105 -5.84 15.01 2.57
N LYS A 106 -7.05 14.44 2.57
CA LYS A 106 -7.92 14.32 3.75
C LYS A 106 -7.55 13.16 4.69
N PRO A 107 -7.39 11.91 4.22
CA PRO A 107 -7.01 10.80 5.10
C PRO A 107 -5.59 10.98 5.67
N LEU A 108 -4.63 11.48 4.87
CA LEU A 108 -3.29 11.83 5.36
C LEU A 108 -3.33 12.89 6.48
N ARG A 109 -4.23 13.89 6.37
CA ARG A 109 -4.42 14.90 7.43
C ARG A 109 -4.93 14.31 8.74
N ASN A 110 -5.78 13.28 8.70
CA ASN A 110 -6.31 12.67 9.91
C ASN A 110 -5.22 11.89 10.67
N THR A 111 -4.39 11.14 9.94
CA THR A 111 -3.22 10.44 10.50
C THR A 111 -2.13 11.41 10.96
N ALA A 112 -1.86 12.47 10.19
CA ALA A 112 -0.91 13.51 10.57
C ALA A 112 -1.31 14.25 11.86
N ASN A 113 -2.62 14.44 12.09
CA ASN A 113 -3.13 15.03 13.33
C ASN A 113 -2.97 14.08 14.54
N ALA A 114 -3.07 12.77 14.34
CA ALA A 114 -2.89 11.78 15.40
C ALA A 114 -1.42 11.66 15.88
N ILE A 115 -0.46 11.96 15.00
CA ILE A 115 0.97 11.69 15.24
C ILE A 115 1.79 12.97 15.51
N GLY A 116 1.21 14.15 15.27
CA GLY A 116 1.57 15.39 15.97
C GLY A 116 3.03 15.86 15.86
N ARG A 117 3.24 16.83 14.96
CA ARG A 117 4.21 17.95 15.04
C ARG A 117 5.72 17.74 14.81
N TYR A 118 6.28 16.54 14.66
CA TYR A 118 7.76 16.42 14.51
C TYR A 118 8.27 15.81 13.20
N PHE A 119 7.44 15.15 12.40
CA PHE A 119 7.88 14.50 11.17
C PHE A 119 6.97 14.85 10.01
N VAL A 120 7.08 16.09 9.50
CA VAL A 120 6.65 16.39 8.13
C VAL A 120 7.74 15.89 7.19
N GLY A 121 7.93 14.57 7.20
CA GLY A 121 8.69 13.88 6.17
C GLY A 121 7.86 13.97 4.90
N LYS A 122 8.44 14.52 3.84
CA LYS A 122 7.98 14.25 2.47
C LYS A 122 7.88 12.72 2.39
N GLY A 123 6.67 12.17 2.37
CA GLY A 123 6.52 10.75 2.71
C GLY A 123 7.28 9.86 1.74
N THR A 124 7.68 8.71 2.25
CA THR A 124 8.69 7.88 1.60
C THR A 124 8.00 6.95 0.61
N HIS A 125 8.55 6.79 -0.58
CA HIS A 125 8.06 5.79 -1.53
C HIS A 125 8.12 4.39 -0.86
N ILE A 126 7.03 3.64 -0.87
CA ILE A 126 6.97 2.29 -0.27
C ILE A 126 6.83 1.28 -1.38
N LYS A 127 7.66 0.24 -1.40
CA LYS A 127 7.38 -0.93 -2.24
C LYS A 127 6.27 -1.76 -1.59
N LEU A 128 5.16 -1.95 -2.30
CA LEU A 128 4.08 -2.84 -1.88
C LEU A 128 4.12 -4.11 -2.74
N THR A 129 4.22 -5.26 -2.09
CA THR A 129 4.17 -6.57 -2.74
C THR A 129 2.84 -7.23 -2.40
N LEU A 130 2.20 -7.82 -3.40
CA LEU A 130 0.96 -8.58 -3.24
C LEU A 130 1.28 -10.04 -3.59
N GLU A 131 1.27 -10.91 -2.60
CA GLU A 131 1.64 -12.33 -2.72
C GLU A 131 0.45 -13.22 -2.40
N GLY A 132 0.24 -14.30 -3.15
CA GLY A 132 -0.88 -15.23 -2.94
C GLY A 132 -1.40 -15.84 -4.24
#